data_AF-B9D551-F1
#
_entry.id   AF-B9D551-F1
#
_cell.length_a   1.000
_cell.length_b   1.000
_cell.length_c   1.000
_cell.angle_alpha   90.00
_cell.angle_beta   90.00
_cell.angle_gamma   90.00
#
_symmetry.space_group_name_H-M   'P 1'
#
loop_
_entity.id
_entity.type
_entity.pdbx_description
1 polymer ?
#
loop_
_entity_poly.entity_id
_entity_poly.type
_entity_poly.pdbx_seq_one_letter_code
_entity_poly.pdbx_strand_id
1 'polypeptide(L)'
;MHYASVSFTHKNTDISVREKLSFSNIERKNEILRLIGSSQNINECMVLSTCNRVEIIASVKELEGASKHVIACMSLICGIPFEELQSRADIYEDNGAVHHLFAVASSLDSLVIGETQIAGQLKEAYKFARSDGKCGAKLGRAMEFAFKCAAEVRNKTDISKNPISVSSVAVAKAKEVFGSLNGMEAVIVGSGEMAELAAKHLIANGARVVILSRNQEHAKNLALTLGDNNKFDALSNAAQYINKHQVVFSATASPHPVLIDAMVEPREFKRYFFDIAVPRDIAITESENIKIYAVDDLQEIVNKNLALREEQAQIAYGIVGRNTAAFFQMLRELAVTPLIKGIREQAKECAGRELAKALKKGYLKHSDEEEAYRFIHQVFKAFLHSPTINLKSLASAEQSEAQLKAIGQIFNVKEKSTQDENNEFEWENE
;
A
#
# COMPACT_ATOMS: atom_id res chain seq x y z
N MET A 1 6.04 8.06 18.71
CA MET A 1 4.93 7.48 17.92
C MET A 1 5.57 6.98 16.65
N HIS A 2 5.33 5.73 16.30
CA HIS A 2 6.15 5.03 15.32
C HIS A 2 5.33 4.48 14.17
N TYR A 3 5.98 4.22 13.05
CA TYR A 3 5.39 3.49 11.91
C TYR A 3 6.05 2.12 11.81
N ALA A 4 5.26 1.08 11.57
CA ALA A 4 5.75 -0.28 11.39
C ALA A 4 5.14 -0.88 10.13
N SER A 5 5.94 -1.67 9.41
CA SER A 5 5.47 -2.54 8.33
C SER A 5 5.95 -3.96 8.58
N VAL A 6 5.02 -4.91 8.59
CA VAL A 6 5.32 -6.35 8.61
C VAL A 6 4.99 -6.88 7.22
N SER A 7 6.01 -7.35 6.50
CA SER A 7 5.90 -7.69 5.08
C SER A 7 6.28 -9.15 4.80
N PHE A 8 5.38 -9.85 4.13
CA PHE A 8 5.60 -11.15 3.52
C PHE A 8 5.55 -10.98 2.01
N THR A 9 6.65 -11.28 1.33
CA THR A 9 6.77 -11.09 -0.12
C THR A 9 7.26 -12.37 -0.78
N HIS A 10 7.21 -12.43 -2.11
CA HIS A 10 7.82 -13.51 -2.89
C HIS A 10 9.33 -13.69 -2.62
N LYS A 11 10.03 -12.68 -2.07
CA LYS A 11 11.47 -12.76 -1.78
C LYS A 11 11.78 -13.59 -0.53
N ASN A 12 10.87 -13.58 0.45
CA ASN A 12 11.08 -14.18 1.78
C ASN A 12 10.11 -15.34 2.06
N THR A 13 9.09 -15.52 1.22
CA THR A 13 8.00 -16.46 1.46
C THR A 13 7.63 -17.24 0.20
N ASP A 14 7.67 -18.57 0.31
CA ASP A 14 7.29 -19.50 -0.75
C ASP A 14 5.81 -19.34 -1.15
N ILE A 15 5.48 -19.64 -2.41
CA ILE A 15 4.10 -19.50 -2.93
C ILE A 15 3.06 -20.20 -2.06
N SER A 16 3.35 -21.41 -1.56
CA SER A 16 2.42 -22.19 -0.73
C SER A 16 2.06 -21.52 0.60
N VAL A 17 3.00 -20.74 1.15
CA VAL A 17 2.77 -19.96 2.38
C VAL A 17 2.03 -18.67 2.03
N ARG A 18 2.41 -17.98 0.93
CA ARG A 18 1.72 -16.76 0.48
C ARG A 18 0.26 -16.99 0.10
N GLU A 19 -0.09 -18.13 -0.47
CA GLU A 19 -1.48 -18.51 -0.75
C GLU A 19 -2.33 -18.52 0.52
N LYS A 20 -1.78 -19.06 1.62
CA LYS A 20 -2.46 -19.09 2.93
C LYS A 20 -2.56 -17.70 3.57
N LEU A 21 -1.57 -16.85 3.31
CA LEU A 21 -1.52 -15.45 3.78
C LEU A 21 -2.43 -14.51 2.97
N SER A 22 -2.89 -14.92 1.78
CA SER A 22 -3.69 -14.05 0.91
C SER A 22 -5.07 -13.73 1.48
N PHE A 23 -5.39 -12.44 1.52
CA PHE A 23 -6.69 -11.91 1.94
C PHE A 23 -7.52 -11.55 0.70
N SER A 24 -8.04 -12.56 0.00
CA SER A 24 -8.84 -12.37 -1.22
C SER A 24 -10.31 -12.03 -0.96
N ASN A 25 -10.85 -12.39 0.22
CA ASN A 25 -12.23 -12.09 0.59
C ASN A 25 -12.34 -10.90 1.58
N ILE A 26 -13.49 -10.25 1.58
CA ILE A 26 -13.72 -9.06 2.43
C ILE A 26 -13.82 -9.41 3.92
N GLU A 27 -14.35 -10.59 4.22
CA GLU A 27 -14.55 -11.08 5.59
C GLU A 27 -13.23 -11.31 6.33
N ARG A 28 -12.26 -12.00 5.71
CA ARG A 28 -10.93 -12.21 6.32
C ARG A 28 -10.17 -10.89 6.44
N LYS A 29 -10.33 -9.95 5.50
CA LYS A 29 -9.75 -8.61 5.63
C LYS A 29 -10.30 -7.87 6.86
N ASN A 30 -11.61 -7.91 7.08
CA ASN A 30 -12.22 -7.33 8.29
C ASN A 30 -11.74 -8.03 9.56
N GLU A 31 -11.67 -9.36 9.54
CA GLU A 31 -11.22 -10.16 10.68
C GLU A 31 -9.78 -9.83 11.10
N ILE A 32 -8.85 -9.79 10.14
CA ILE A 32 -7.44 -9.48 10.44
C ILE A 32 -7.28 -8.05 10.95
N LEU A 33 -7.95 -7.07 10.35
CA LEU A 33 -7.88 -5.68 10.81
C LEU A 33 -8.52 -5.51 12.20
N ARG A 34 -9.58 -6.27 12.51
CA ARG A 34 -10.19 -6.29 13.85
C ARG A 34 -9.24 -6.85 14.90
N LEU A 35 -8.58 -7.98 14.61
CA LEU A 35 -7.63 -8.62 15.52
C LEU A 35 -6.38 -7.77 15.75
N ILE A 36 -5.80 -7.20 14.69
CA ILE A 36 -4.66 -6.30 14.78
C ILE A 36 -5.04 -5.04 15.60
N GLY A 37 -6.17 -4.42 15.26
CA GLY A 37 -6.67 -3.23 15.96
C GLY A 37 -7.13 -3.43 17.39
N SER A 38 -7.11 -4.66 17.93
CA SER A 38 -7.42 -4.94 19.34
C SER A 38 -6.23 -4.67 20.29
N SER A 39 -5.02 -4.52 19.76
CA SER A 39 -3.83 -4.24 20.55
C SER A 39 -3.75 -2.78 20.98
N GLN A 40 -3.45 -2.54 22.26
CA GLN A 40 -3.24 -1.18 22.78
C GLN A 40 -1.99 -0.50 22.18
N ASN A 41 -1.08 -1.29 21.59
CA ASN A 41 0.14 -0.82 20.95
C ASN A 41 -0.09 -0.33 19.51
N ILE A 42 -1.25 -0.60 18.92
CA ILE A 42 -1.56 -0.25 17.53
C ILE A 42 -2.65 0.82 17.52
N ASN A 43 -2.38 1.97 16.90
CA ASN A 43 -3.34 3.06 16.80
C ASN A 43 -4.18 2.97 15.52
N GLU A 44 -3.52 2.64 14.41
CA GLU A 44 -4.10 2.57 13.07
C GLU A 44 -3.41 1.44 12.31
N CYS A 45 -4.13 0.73 11.45
CA CYS A 45 -3.57 -0.33 10.61
C CYS A 45 -4.31 -0.45 9.27
N MET A 46 -3.60 -0.98 8.27
CA MET A 46 -4.17 -1.39 7.00
C MET A 46 -3.46 -2.65 6.48
N VAL A 47 -4.14 -3.41 5.62
CA VAL A 47 -3.61 -4.62 4.99
C VAL A 47 -3.54 -4.44 3.48
N LEU A 48 -2.33 -4.58 2.92
CA LEU A 48 -2.11 -4.69 1.49
C LEU A 48 -1.94 -6.16 1.14
N SER A 49 -2.87 -6.72 0.36
CA SER A 49 -2.78 -8.11 -0.12
C SER A 49 -2.82 -8.10 -1.64
N THR A 50 -1.75 -8.61 -2.25
CA THR A 50 -1.55 -8.71 -3.70
C THR A 50 -1.06 -10.11 -4.06
N CYS A 51 -0.79 -10.38 -5.33
CA CYS A 51 -0.17 -11.65 -5.73
C CYS A 51 1.27 -11.81 -5.25
N ASN A 52 2.00 -10.71 -5.04
CA ASN A 52 3.44 -10.73 -4.77
C ASN A 52 3.80 -10.41 -3.32
N ARG A 53 2.84 -9.87 -2.55
CA ARG A 53 3.04 -9.45 -1.16
C ARG A 53 1.75 -9.40 -0.35
N VAL A 54 1.91 -9.68 0.94
CA VAL A 54 0.95 -9.41 2.01
C VAL A 54 1.67 -8.56 3.05
N GLU A 55 1.19 -7.34 3.26
CA GLU A 55 1.82 -6.39 4.19
C GLU A 55 0.80 -5.78 5.13
N ILE A 56 1.20 -5.67 6.39
CA ILE A 56 0.47 -4.90 7.40
C ILE A 56 1.25 -3.62 7.65
N ILE A 57 0.64 -2.49 7.34
CA ILE A 57 1.19 -1.16 7.63
C ILE A 57 0.42 -0.58 8.81
N ALA A 58 1.15 -0.16 9.85
CA ALA A 58 0.55 0.31 11.09
C ALA A 58 1.24 1.56 11.64
N SER A 59 0.46 2.41 12.32
CA SER A 59 0.99 3.42 13.23
C SER A 59 0.87 2.89 14.66
N VAL A 60 1.98 2.83 15.37
CA VAL A 60 2.13 2.10 16.62
C VAL A 60 2.69 2.98 17.74
N LYS A 61 2.46 2.57 18.99
CA LYS A 61 3.03 3.21 20.19
C LYS A 61 4.39 2.61 20.55
N GLU A 62 4.52 1.30 20.37
CA GLU A 62 5.69 0.51 20.73
C GLU A 62 5.91 -0.52 19.60
N LEU A 63 7.14 -0.60 19.09
CA LEU A 63 7.49 -1.28 17.84
C LEU A 63 7.51 -2.80 17.98
N GLU A 64 8.17 -3.31 19.02
CA GLU A 64 8.44 -4.74 19.16
C GLU A 64 7.16 -5.52 19.49
N GLY A 65 6.38 -5.02 20.44
CA GLY A 65 5.09 -5.56 20.83
C GLY A 65 4.04 -5.44 19.73
N ALA A 66 4.06 -4.38 18.92
CA ALA A 66 3.16 -4.28 17.78
C ALA A 66 3.51 -5.31 16.69
N SER A 67 4.78 -5.44 16.33
CA SER A 67 5.22 -6.39 15.30
C SER A 67 4.95 -7.84 15.70
N LYS A 68 5.24 -8.21 16.96
CA LYS A 68 4.89 -9.53 17.51
C LYS A 68 3.38 -9.79 17.50
N HIS A 69 2.57 -8.80 17.88
CA HIS A 69 1.11 -8.92 17.85
C HIS A 69 0.59 -9.15 16.43
N VAL A 70 1.10 -8.40 15.45
CA VAL A 70 0.73 -8.57 14.04
C VAL A 70 1.04 -9.99 13.56
N ILE A 71 2.25 -10.50 13.82
CA ILE A 71 2.64 -11.86 13.42
C ILE A 71 1.77 -12.90 14.11
N ALA A 72 1.42 -12.72 15.39
CA ALA A 72 0.52 -13.61 16.11
C ALA A 72 -0.91 -13.62 15.52
N CYS A 73 -1.45 -12.45 15.13
CA CYS A 73 -2.74 -12.38 14.45
C CYS A 73 -2.71 -13.08 13.08
N MET A 74 -1.63 -12.87 12.31
CA MET A 74 -1.43 -13.54 11.02
C MET A 74 -1.34 -15.06 11.20
N SER A 75 -0.59 -15.52 12.20
CA SER A 75 -0.46 -16.94 12.56
C SER A 75 -1.83 -17.58 12.84
N LEU A 76 -2.67 -16.90 13.63
CA LEU A 76 -4.01 -17.36 14.00
C LEU A 76 -4.94 -17.49 12.78
N ILE A 77 -5.01 -16.47 11.91
CA ILE A 77 -5.95 -16.45 10.78
C ILE A 77 -5.51 -17.33 9.62
N CYS A 78 -4.20 -17.43 9.40
CA CYS A 78 -3.63 -18.16 8.27
C CYS A 78 -3.31 -19.61 8.61
N GLY A 79 -3.31 -19.98 9.90
CA GLY A 79 -3.00 -21.33 10.37
C GLY A 79 -1.54 -21.72 10.15
N ILE A 80 -0.63 -20.75 10.25
CA ILE A 80 0.82 -20.93 10.05
C ILE A 80 1.52 -20.67 11.39
N PRO A 81 2.46 -21.51 11.84
CA PRO A 81 3.14 -21.32 13.13
C PRO A 81 3.78 -19.93 13.25
N PHE A 82 3.73 -19.36 14.46
CA PHE A 82 4.27 -18.02 14.75
C PHE A 82 5.76 -17.94 14.40
N GLU A 83 6.53 -18.95 14.79
CA GLU A 83 7.98 -19.02 14.59
C GLU A 83 8.34 -19.07 13.09
N GLU A 84 7.53 -19.78 12.30
CA GLU A 84 7.71 -19.83 10.85
C GLU A 84 7.48 -18.46 10.23
N LEU A 85 6.38 -17.78 10.58
CA LEU A 85 6.12 -16.43 10.09
C LEU A 85 7.16 -15.42 10.58
N GLN A 86 7.58 -15.50 11.84
CA GLN A 86 8.57 -14.60 12.41
C GLN A 86 9.92 -14.71 11.69
N SER A 87 10.34 -15.93 11.33
CA SER A 87 11.60 -16.14 10.61
C SER A 87 11.59 -15.62 9.16
N ARG A 88 10.40 -15.45 8.56
CA ARG A 88 10.20 -15.01 7.18
C ARG A 88 9.80 -13.54 7.04
N ALA A 89 9.28 -12.94 8.10
CA ALA A 89 8.77 -11.57 8.07
C ALA A 89 9.89 -10.55 7.93
N ASP A 90 9.81 -9.70 6.91
CA ASP A 90 10.58 -8.46 6.88
C ASP A 90 9.84 -7.41 7.72
N ILE A 91 10.50 -6.91 8.76
CA ILE A 91 9.96 -5.91 9.67
C ILE A 91 10.69 -4.60 9.43
N TYR A 92 9.94 -3.58 9.02
CA TYR A 92 10.44 -2.23 8.82
C TYR A 92 9.90 -1.29 9.91
N GLU A 93 10.76 -0.41 10.42
CA GLU A 93 10.45 0.51 11.50
C GLU A 93 10.72 1.96 11.09
N ASP A 94 9.84 2.88 11.48
CA ASP A 94 9.88 4.32 11.25
C ASP A 94 10.30 4.71 9.83
N ASN A 95 11.49 5.30 9.67
CA ASN A 95 12.02 5.72 8.37
C ASN A 95 12.03 4.55 7.38
N GLY A 96 12.41 3.35 7.83
CA GLY A 96 12.37 2.14 7.02
C GLY A 96 10.95 1.79 6.58
N ALA A 97 9.98 1.85 7.49
CA ALA A 97 8.58 1.51 7.19
C ALA A 97 7.98 2.46 6.14
N VAL A 98 8.20 3.77 6.31
CA VAL A 98 7.68 4.79 5.40
C VAL A 98 8.42 4.77 4.07
N HIS A 99 9.75 4.59 4.08
CA HIS A 99 10.55 4.44 2.87
C HIS A 99 10.08 3.22 2.06
N HIS A 100 9.86 2.08 2.72
CA HIS A 100 9.31 0.88 2.11
C HIS A 100 7.93 1.13 1.51
N LEU A 101 7.00 1.73 2.26
CA LEU A 101 5.68 2.09 1.77
C LEU A 101 5.74 2.96 0.50
N PHE A 102 6.62 3.96 0.47
CA PHE A 102 6.77 4.86 -0.67
C PHE A 102 7.42 4.16 -1.86
N ALA A 103 8.37 3.26 -1.62
CA ALA A 103 8.98 2.41 -2.65
C ALA A 103 7.96 1.45 -3.26
N VAL A 104 7.10 0.82 -2.45
CA VAL A 104 5.99 -0.04 -2.91
C VAL A 104 4.97 0.77 -3.71
N ALA A 105 4.54 1.94 -3.22
CA ALA A 105 3.63 2.81 -3.95
C ALA A 105 4.19 3.27 -5.31
N SER A 106 5.52 3.46 -5.36
CA SER A 106 6.26 3.84 -6.57
C SER A 106 6.62 2.64 -7.46
N SER A 107 6.20 1.42 -7.11
CA SER A 107 6.52 0.18 -7.81
C SER A 107 8.02 -0.12 -7.94
N LEU A 108 8.85 0.41 -7.04
CA LEU A 108 10.29 0.11 -7.00
C LEU A 108 10.57 -1.22 -6.32
N ASP A 109 9.78 -1.54 -5.29
CA ASP A 109 9.76 -2.85 -4.68
C ASP A 109 8.54 -3.63 -5.21
N SER A 110 8.58 -4.01 -6.48
CA SER A 110 7.58 -4.87 -7.11
C SER A 110 8.29 -5.93 -7.94
N LEU A 111 7.67 -7.10 -8.11
CA LEU A 111 8.18 -8.15 -8.99
C LEU A 111 8.51 -7.57 -10.37
N VAL A 112 7.64 -6.68 -10.84
CA VAL A 112 7.90 -5.89 -12.02
C VAL A 112 7.91 -4.41 -11.68
N ILE A 113 9.06 -3.78 -11.93
CA ILE A 113 9.29 -2.40 -11.59
C ILE A 113 8.54 -1.47 -12.55
N GLY A 114 7.76 -0.54 -11.98
CA GLY A 114 7.05 0.51 -12.71
C GLY A 114 5.60 0.18 -13.10
N GLU A 115 5.05 -0.95 -12.63
CA GLU A 115 3.63 -1.28 -12.80
C GLU A 115 2.73 -0.24 -12.09
N THR A 116 1.68 0.21 -12.77
CA THR A 116 0.76 1.22 -12.20
C THR A 116 -0.25 0.63 -11.22
N GLN A 117 -0.45 -0.69 -11.25
CA GLN A 117 -1.47 -1.43 -10.51
C GLN A 117 -1.26 -1.39 -8.99
N ILE A 118 -0.02 -1.49 -8.51
CA ILE A 118 0.26 -1.56 -7.06
C ILE A 118 -0.20 -0.31 -6.32
N ALA A 119 -0.06 0.88 -6.94
CA ALA A 119 -0.56 2.13 -6.36
C ALA A 119 -2.08 2.14 -6.26
N GLY A 120 -2.78 1.56 -7.24
CA GLY A 120 -4.23 1.39 -7.21
C GLY A 120 -4.66 0.43 -6.10
N GLN A 121 -4.02 -0.73 -6.00
CA GLN A 121 -4.28 -1.72 -4.96
C GLN A 121 -4.04 -1.16 -3.55
N LEU A 122 -2.97 -0.38 -3.39
CA LEU A 122 -2.66 0.31 -2.14
C LEU A 122 -3.71 1.38 -1.79
N LYS A 123 -4.23 2.11 -2.79
CA LYS A 123 -5.34 3.06 -2.60
C LYS A 123 -6.62 2.38 -2.16
N GLU A 124 -6.96 1.23 -2.75
CA GLU A 124 -8.13 0.46 -2.36
C GLU A 124 -7.96 -0.16 -0.97
N ALA A 125 -6.77 -0.66 -0.62
CA ALA A 125 -6.45 -1.13 0.73
C ALA A 125 -6.62 -0.03 1.78
N TYR A 126 -6.14 1.19 1.48
CA TYR A 126 -6.30 2.35 2.35
C TYR A 126 -7.78 2.74 2.54
N LYS A 127 -8.54 2.86 1.44
CA LYS A 127 -9.98 3.17 1.49
C LYS A 127 -10.74 2.15 2.34
N PHE A 128 -10.44 0.86 2.14
CA PHE A 128 -11.05 -0.22 2.88
C PHE A 128 -10.81 -0.11 4.38
N ALA A 129 -9.55 0.05 4.80
CA ALA A 129 -9.20 0.20 6.21
C ALA A 129 -9.78 1.48 6.84
N ARG A 130 -9.93 2.55 6.05
CA ARG A 130 -10.57 3.80 6.50
C ARG A 130 -12.07 3.63 6.68
N SER A 131 -12.76 2.95 5.77
CA SER A 131 -14.20 2.66 5.91
C SER A 131 -14.52 1.75 7.09
N ASP A 132 -13.59 0.86 7.48
CA ASP A 132 -13.72 0.00 8.66
C ASP A 132 -13.31 0.71 9.99
N GLY A 133 -12.94 1.99 9.93
CA GLY A 133 -12.51 2.78 11.10
C GLY A 133 -11.17 2.34 11.69
N LYS A 134 -10.38 1.54 10.96
CA LYS A 134 -9.07 1.00 11.39
C LYS A 134 -7.90 1.87 10.95
N CYS A 135 -8.13 2.78 10.02
CA CYS A 135 -7.16 3.72 9.50
C CYS A 135 -7.68 5.15 9.67
N GLY A 136 -6.81 6.05 10.14
CA GLY A 136 -7.16 7.42 10.47
C GLY A 136 -6.21 8.42 9.82
N ALA A 137 -6.00 9.54 10.51
CA ALA A 137 -5.21 10.66 9.98
C ALA A 137 -3.71 10.36 9.95
N LYS A 138 -3.19 9.43 10.77
CA LYS A 138 -1.74 9.17 10.83
C LYS A 138 -1.26 8.38 9.62
N LEU A 139 -1.94 7.29 9.29
CA LEU A 139 -1.72 6.55 8.06
C LEU A 139 -2.26 7.32 6.85
N GLY A 140 -3.33 8.11 7.00
CA GLY A 140 -3.85 8.97 5.93
C GLY A 140 -2.80 9.93 5.37
N ARG A 141 -2.01 10.59 6.24
CA ARG A 141 -0.90 11.46 5.82
C ARG A 141 0.22 10.68 5.12
N ALA A 142 0.57 9.49 5.65
CA ALA A 142 1.58 8.64 5.02
C ALA A 142 1.13 8.22 3.61
N MET A 143 -0.15 7.89 3.44
CA MET A 143 -0.74 7.53 2.15
C MET A 143 -0.73 8.67 1.13
N GLU A 144 -1.05 9.89 1.58
CA GLU A 144 -0.98 11.09 0.72
C GLU A 144 0.44 11.31 0.19
N PHE A 145 1.44 11.24 1.08
CA PHE A 145 2.84 11.34 0.69
C PHE A 145 3.28 10.19 -0.21
N ALA A 146 2.80 8.96 0.05
CA ALA A 146 3.11 7.80 -0.79
C ALA A 146 2.62 8.00 -2.23
N PHE A 147 1.39 8.49 -2.43
CA PHE A 147 0.85 8.75 -3.77
C PHE A 147 1.53 9.94 -4.45
N LYS A 148 1.86 11.00 -3.70
CA LYS A 148 2.65 12.12 -4.23
C LYS A 148 4.03 11.68 -4.68
N CYS A 149 4.71 10.87 -3.87
CA CYS A 149 6.00 10.29 -4.20
C CYS A 149 5.92 9.41 -5.45
N ALA A 150 4.93 8.52 -5.54
CA ALA A 150 4.71 7.67 -6.70
C ALA A 150 4.46 8.49 -7.98
N ALA A 151 3.69 9.57 -7.90
CA ALA A 151 3.47 10.49 -9.02
C ALA A 151 4.77 11.21 -9.43
N GLU A 152 5.57 11.65 -8.47
CA GLU A 152 6.87 12.29 -8.74
C GLU A 152 7.85 11.32 -9.41
N VAL A 153 7.95 10.08 -8.93
CA VAL A 153 8.78 9.02 -9.54
C VAL A 153 8.35 8.79 -10.98
N ARG A 154 7.04 8.63 -11.25
CA ARG A 154 6.52 8.42 -12.61
C ARG A 154 6.81 9.58 -13.56
N ASN A 155 6.74 10.82 -13.06
CA ASN A 155 6.94 12.01 -13.89
C ASN A 155 8.43 12.32 -14.13
N LYS A 156 9.32 11.93 -13.22
CA LYS A 156 10.75 12.27 -13.27
C LYS A 156 11.65 11.12 -13.70
N THR A 157 11.11 9.92 -13.87
CA THR A 157 11.88 8.74 -14.28
C THR A 157 11.21 8.03 -15.43
N ASP A 158 12.00 7.31 -16.22
CA ASP A 158 11.50 6.52 -17.35
C ASP A 158 11.02 5.13 -16.92
N ILE A 159 10.99 4.87 -15.60
CA ILE A 159 10.68 3.58 -15.01
C ILE A 159 9.26 3.09 -15.36
N SER A 160 8.33 4.02 -15.57
CA SER A 160 6.93 3.75 -15.91
C SER A 160 6.60 3.93 -17.40
N LYS A 161 7.55 4.28 -18.27
CA LYS A 161 7.26 4.52 -19.71
C LYS A 161 6.96 3.23 -20.48
N ASN A 162 7.46 2.08 -20.01
CA ASN A 162 7.15 0.76 -20.56
C ASN A 162 7.00 -0.24 -19.41
N PRO A 163 5.88 -0.23 -18.66
CA PRO A 163 5.69 -1.17 -17.57
C PRO A 163 5.72 -2.59 -18.17
N ILE A 164 6.72 -3.37 -17.76
CA ILE A 164 6.64 -4.81 -17.92
C ILE A 164 5.52 -5.22 -16.96
N SER A 165 4.63 -6.10 -17.38
CA SER A 165 3.64 -6.69 -16.48
C SER A 165 3.89 -8.18 -16.30
N VAL A 166 3.46 -8.77 -15.19
CA VAL A 166 3.50 -10.25 -15.03
C VAL A 166 2.83 -10.93 -16.23
N SER A 167 1.70 -10.40 -16.70
CA SER A 167 1.04 -10.88 -17.92
C SER A 167 1.91 -10.79 -19.17
N SER A 168 2.64 -9.67 -19.35
CA SER A 168 3.57 -9.52 -20.49
C SER A 168 4.73 -10.51 -20.46
N VAL A 169 5.23 -10.83 -19.26
CA VAL A 169 6.34 -11.75 -19.05
C VAL A 169 5.89 -13.18 -19.31
N ALA A 170 4.70 -13.54 -18.84
CA ALA A 170 4.08 -14.82 -19.15
C ALA A 170 3.91 -15.00 -20.67
N VAL A 171 3.45 -13.97 -21.39
CA VAL A 171 3.34 -14.01 -22.85
C VAL A 171 4.70 -14.07 -23.55
N ALA A 172 5.71 -13.36 -23.04
CA ALA A 172 7.08 -13.45 -23.54
C ALA A 172 7.64 -14.86 -23.36
N LYS A 173 7.38 -15.51 -22.22
CA LYS A 173 7.76 -16.91 -21.99
C LYS A 173 7.03 -17.87 -22.92
N ALA A 174 5.73 -17.66 -23.15
CA ALA A 174 4.99 -18.43 -24.15
C ALA A 174 5.63 -18.29 -25.54
N LYS A 175 5.98 -17.07 -25.95
CA LYS A 175 6.66 -16.82 -27.23
C LYS A 175 8.04 -17.50 -27.30
N GLU A 176 8.81 -17.51 -26.22
CA GLU A 176 10.09 -18.24 -26.15
C GLU A 176 9.89 -19.74 -26.36
N VAL A 177 8.88 -20.33 -25.72
CA VAL A 177 8.55 -21.76 -25.82
C VAL A 177 8.12 -22.17 -27.23
N PHE A 178 7.30 -21.35 -27.89
CA PHE A 178 6.74 -21.67 -29.22
C PHE A 178 7.51 -21.05 -30.39
N GLY A 179 8.48 -20.17 -30.14
CA GLY A 179 9.19 -19.36 -31.13
C GLY A 179 8.35 -18.22 -31.72
N SER A 180 7.08 -18.49 -32.07
CA SER A 180 6.11 -17.52 -32.56
C SER A 180 4.71 -17.84 -32.04
N LEU A 181 3.94 -16.80 -31.73
CA LEU A 181 2.53 -16.93 -31.34
C LEU A 181 1.57 -16.62 -32.51
N ASN A 182 2.12 -16.28 -33.68
CA ASN A 182 1.32 -15.87 -34.84
C ASN A 182 0.41 -17.02 -35.32
N GLY A 183 -0.89 -16.77 -35.42
CA GLY A 183 -1.89 -17.74 -35.85
C GLY A 183 -2.32 -18.75 -34.78
N MET A 184 -1.68 -18.74 -33.60
CA MET A 184 -2.10 -19.57 -32.46
C MET A 184 -3.42 -19.06 -31.86
N GLU A 185 -4.13 -19.94 -31.18
CA GLU A 185 -5.31 -19.60 -30.38
C GLU A 185 -4.98 -19.93 -28.91
N ALA A 186 -4.95 -18.90 -28.06
CA ALA A 186 -4.64 -18.99 -26.64
C ALA A 186 -5.90 -18.90 -25.80
N VAL A 187 -6.02 -19.77 -24.79
CA VAL A 187 -7.15 -19.76 -23.86
C VAL A 187 -6.78 -18.90 -22.66
N ILE A 188 -7.68 -18.00 -22.26
CA ILE A 188 -7.52 -17.16 -21.07
C ILE A 188 -8.68 -17.46 -20.12
N VAL A 189 -8.37 -17.92 -18.92
CA VAL A 189 -9.32 -18.21 -17.85
C VAL A 189 -9.32 -17.04 -16.89
N GLY A 190 -10.41 -16.28 -16.92
CA GLY A 190 -10.56 -15.02 -16.22
C GLY A 190 -10.89 -13.88 -17.19
N SER A 191 -11.47 -12.81 -16.65
CA SER A 191 -11.78 -11.61 -17.42
C SER A 191 -11.42 -10.32 -16.67
N GLY A 192 -10.64 -10.42 -15.59
CA GLY A 192 -10.16 -9.25 -14.85
C GLY A 192 -9.02 -8.52 -15.57
N GLU A 193 -8.49 -7.49 -14.93
CA GLU A 193 -7.44 -6.63 -15.48
C GLU A 193 -6.20 -7.40 -15.97
N MET A 194 -5.76 -8.41 -15.20
CA MET A 194 -4.61 -9.25 -15.57
C MET A 194 -4.89 -10.12 -16.80
N ALA A 195 -6.11 -10.62 -16.94
CA ALA A 195 -6.57 -11.38 -18.09
C ALA A 195 -6.65 -10.50 -19.34
N GLU A 196 -7.18 -9.28 -19.20
CA GLU A 196 -7.19 -8.28 -20.27
C GLU A 196 -5.77 -7.93 -20.75
N LEU A 197 -4.84 -7.73 -19.82
CA LEU A 197 -3.47 -7.40 -20.15
C LEU A 197 -2.76 -8.57 -20.86
N ALA A 198 -2.96 -9.80 -20.39
CA ALA A 198 -2.47 -11.00 -21.07
C ALA A 198 -3.04 -11.10 -22.49
N ALA A 199 -4.33 -10.85 -22.66
CA ALA A 199 -4.99 -10.85 -23.96
C ALA A 199 -4.39 -9.81 -24.92
N LYS A 200 -4.20 -8.57 -24.46
CA LYS A 200 -3.57 -7.50 -25.26
C LYS A 200 -2.16 -7.90 -25.73
N HIS A 201 -1.35 -8.47 -24.84
CA HIS A 201 0.00 -8.91 -25.19
C HIS A 201 0.01 -10.11 -26.16
N LEU A 202 -0.92 -11.06 -26.01
CA LEU A 202 -1.07 -12.19 -26.93
C LEU A 202 -1.46 -11.72 -28.34
N ILE A 203 -2.45 -10.82 -28.42
CA ILE A 203 -2.91 -10.25 -29.69
C ILE A 203 -1.81 -9.43 -30.36
N ALA A 204 -1.08 -8.61 -29.61
CA ALA A 204 0.07 -7.86 -30.12
C ALA A 204 1.19 -8.77 -30.68
N ASN A 205 1.24 -10.04 -30.25
CA ASN A 205 2.17 -11.05 -30.77
C ASN A 205 1.53 -12.00 -31.82
N GLY A 206 0.33 -11.67 -32.33
CA GLY A 206 -0.32 -12.38 -33.43
C GLY A 206 -1.17 -13.59 -33.04
N ALA A 207 -1.40 -13.83 -31.74
CA ALA A 207 -2.32 -14.86 -31.29
C ALA A 207 -3.77 -14.36 -31.28
N ARG A 208 -4.72 -15.27 -31.54
CA ARG A 208 -6.14 -15.08 -31.20
C ARG A 208 -6.37 -15.55 -29.77
N VAL A 209 -7.39 -14.99 -29.11
CA VAL A 209 -7.70 -15.36 -27.73
C VAL A 209 -9.13 -15.90 -27.58
N VAL A 210 -9.28 -16.85 -26.66
CA VAL A 210 -10.57 -17.35 -26.19
C VAL A 210 -10.68 -17.07 -24.69
N ILE A 211 -11.62 -16.21 -24.30
CA ILE A 211 -11.77 -15.76 -22.91
C ILE A 211 -12.88 -16.56 -22.21
N LEU A 212 -12.51 -17.28 -21.17
CA LEU A 212 -13.41 -18.09 -20.35
C LEU A 212 -13.64 -17.41 -19.00
N SER A 213 -14.90 -17.20 -18.61
CA SER A 213 -15.21 -16.50 -17.36
C SER A 213 -16.48 -17.03 -16.69
N ARG A 214 -16.57 -16.85 -15.37
CA ARG A 214 -17.83 -17.03 -14.62
C ARG A 214 -18.85 -15.98 -15.01
N ASN A 215 -18.40 -14.74 -15.24
CA ASN A 215 -19.22 -13.67 -15.79
C ASN A 215 -19.03 -13.63 -17.32
N GLN A 216 -19.95 -14.26 -18.04
CA GLN A 216 -19.92 -14.33 -19.51
C GLN A 216 -20.07 -12.96 -20.16
N GLU A 217 -20.88 -12.07 -19.57
CA GLU A 217 -21.09 -10.72 -20.12
C GLU A 217 -19.78 -9.91 -20.07
N HIS A 218 -19.04 -10.01 -18.97
CA HIS A 218 -17.73 -9.38 -18.85
C HIS A 218 -16.71 -9.95 -19.86
N ALA A 219 -16.68 -11.28 -20.03
CA ALA A 219 -15.84 -11.92 -21.04
C ALA A 219 -16.21 -11.52 -22.48
N LYS A 220 -17.51 -11.42 -22.77
CA LYS A 220 -18.02 -10.95 -24.06
C LYS A 220 -17.56 -9.51 -24.34
N ASN A 221 -17.78 -8.60 -23.40
CA ASN A 221 -17.39 -7.20 -23.56
C ASN A 221 -15.87 -7.06 -23.77
N LEU A 222 -15.08 -7.81 -23.00
CA LEU A 222 -13.63 -7.84 -23.14
C LEU A 222 -13.19 -8.38 -24.52
N ALA A 223 -13.74 -9.53 -24.96
CA ALA A 223 -13.41 -10.11 -26.26
C ALA A 223 -13.74 -9.15 -27.42
N LEU A 224 -14.91 -8.51 -27.38
CA LEU A 224 -15.33 -7.53 -28.39
C LEU A 224 -14.44 -6.29 -28.42
N THR A 225 -14.04 -5.77 -27.24
CA THR A 225 -13.15 -4.61 -27.14
C THR A 225 -11.76 -4.89 -27.72
N LEU A 226 -11.33 -6.14 -27.69
CA LEU A 226 -10.02 -6.58 -28.17
C LEU A 226 -10.02 -6.95 -29.66
N GLY A 227 -11.18 -6.96 -30.33
CA GLY A 227 -11.34 -7.18 -31.77
C GLY A 227 -12.17 -8.41 -32.16
N ASP A 228 -12.67 -8.43 -33.39
CA ASP A 228 -13.70 -9.37 -33.88
C ASP A 228 -13.27 -10.84 -33.98
N ASN A 229 -11.96 -11.12 -33.97
CA ASN A 229 -11.41 -12.48 -34.10
C ASN A 229 -11.28 -13.22 -32.76
N ASN A 230 -11.69 -12.60 -31.66
CA ASN A 230 -11.59 -13.16 -30.31
C ASN A 230 -12.90 -13.83 -29.91
N LYS A 231 -12.80 -14.96 -29.21
CA LYS A 231 -13.96 -15.71 -28.73
C LYS A 231 -14.12 -15.55 -27.22
N PHE A 232 -15.32 -15.81 -26.74
CA PHE A 232 -15.61 -15.90 -25.32
C PHE A 232 -16.51 -17.11 -25.06
N ASP A 233 -16.43 -17.67 -23.86
CA ASP A 233 -17.32 -18.76 -23.44
C ASP A 233 -17.44 -18.84 -21.91
N ALA A 234 -18.33 -19.71 -21.43
CA ALA A 234 -18.50 -20.05 -20.04
C ALA A 234 -17.25 -20.71 -19.46
N LEU A 235 -16.93 -20.41 -18.19
CA LEU A 235 -15.92 -21.18 -17.43
C LEU A 235 -16.28 -22.68 -17.35
N SER A 236 -17.57 -23.04 -17.34
CA SER A 236 -18.00 -24.44 -17.33
C SER A 236 -17.48 -25.25 -18.53
N ASN A 237 -17.14 -24.58 -19.63
CA ASN A 237 -16.60 -25.22 -20.83
C ASN A 237 -15.07 -25.34 -20.80
N ALA A 238 -14.40 -24.94 -19.71
CA ALA A 238 -12.94 -24.93 -19.61
C ALA A 238 -12.29 -26.27 -19.98
N ALA A 239 -12.84 -27.40 -19.53
CA ALA A 239 -12.34 -28.73 -19.86
C ALA A 239 -12.25 -28.94 -21.39
N GLN A 240 -13.25 -28.50 -22.15
CA GLN A 240 -13.22 -28.61 -23.61
C GLN A 240 -12.05 -27.79 -24.22
N TYR A 241 -11.82 -26.57 -23.73
CA TYR A 241 -10.82 -25.68 -24.30
C TYR A 241 -9.40 -26.09 -23.92
N ILE A 242 -9.12 -26.40 -22.65
CA ILE A 242 -7.77 -26.79 -22.19
C ILE A 242 -7.29 -28.12 -22.81
N ASN A 243 -8.21 -28.95 -23.31
CA ASN A 243 -7.88 -30.19 -24.02
C ASN A 243 -7.74 -30.01 -25.54
N LYS A 244 -8.08 -28.84 -26.09
CA LYS A 244 -7.97 -28.53 -27.53
C LYS A 244 -6.84 -27.53 -27.86
N HIS A 245 -6.34 -26.81 -26.86
CA HIS A 245 -5.37 -25.72 -27.06
C HIS A 245 -4.06 -26.02 -26.33
N GLN A 246 -2.96 -25.52 -26.89
CA GLN A 246 -1.61 -25.73 -26.35
C GLN A 246 -1.20 -24.68 -25.32
N VAL A 247 -1.88 -23.52 -25.29
CA VAL A 247 -1.52 -22.38 -24.46
C VAL A 247 -2.73 -21.93 -23.66
N VAL A 248 -2.61 -21.97 -22.34
CA VAL A 248 -3.65 -21.59 -21.40
C VAL A 248 -3.08 -20.61 -20.39
N PHE A 249 -3.75 -19.48 -20.18
CA PHE A 249 -3.45 -18.51 -19.14
C PHE A 249 -4.58 -18.53 -18.10
N SER A 250 -4.28 -18.45 -16.82
CA SER A 250 -5.26 -18.23 -15.76
C SER A 250 -4.95 -16.97 -14.95
N ALA A 251 -5.98 -16.17 -14.72
CA ALA A 251 -5.90 -14.91 -14.00
C ALA A 251 -7.28 -14.55 -13.41
N THR A 252 -7.81 -15.40 -12.54
CA THR A 252 -9.06 -15.19 -11.83
C THR A 252 -8.84 -14.66 -10.40
N ALA A 253 -9.92 -14.14 -9.81
CA ALA A 253 -9.98 -13.79 -8.39
C ALA A 253 -10.60 -14.92 -7.54
N SER A 254 -10.57 -16.18 -8.02
CA SER A 254 -11.13 -17.32 -7.29
C SER A 254 -10.30 -17.63 -6.03
N PRO A 255 -10.94 -17.89 -4.88
CA PRO A 255 -10.22 -18.38 -3.70
C PRO A 255 -9.85 -19.87 -3.80
N HIS A 256 -10.34 -20.57 -4.82
CA HIS A 256 -10.10 -21.99 -5.07
C HIS A 256 -9.65 -22.24 -6.51
N PRO A 257 -8.82 -23.26 -6.76
CA PRO A 257 -8.42 -23.64 -8.11
C PRO A 257 -9.63 -23.88 -9.01
N VAL A 258 -9.63 -23.27 -10.19
CA VAL A 258 -10.68 -23.39 -11.21
C VAL A 258 -10.33 -24.39 -12.30
N LEU A 259 -9.04 -24.71 -12.47
CA LEU A 259 -8.54 -25.76 -13.34
C LEU A 259 -7.97 -26.89 -12.48
N ILE A 260 -8.56 -28.08 -12.59
CA ILE A 260 -8.20 -29.25 -11.76
C ILE A 260 -7.89 -30.46 -12.65
N ASP A 261 -7.12 -31.41 -12.11
CA ASP A 261 -6.74 -32.64 -12.82
C ASP A 261 -7.91 -33.39 -13.48
N ALA A 262 -9.08 -33.39 -12.85
CA ALA A 262 -10.27 -34.05 -13.40
C ALA A 262 -10.77 -33.45 -14.73
N MET A 263 -10.35 -32.22 -15.07
CA MET A 263 -10.69 -31.57 -16.34
C MET A 263 -9.71 -31.93 -17.47
N VAL A 264 -8.58 -32.55 -17.14
CA VAL A 264 -7.47 -32.77 -18.06
C VAL A 264 -7.53 -34.18 -18.64
N GLU A 265 -7.63 -34.24 -19.97
CA GLU A 265 -7.60 -35.49 -20.72
C GLU A 265 -6.17 -35.76 -21.23
N PRO A 266 -5.75 -37.04 -21.37
CA PRO A 266 -4.50 -37.39 -22.05
C PRO A 266 -4.49 -36.88 -23.49
N ARG A 267 -3.40 -36.22 -23.89
CA ARG A 267 -3.18 -35.69 -25.24
C ARG A 267 -1.76 -35.97 -25.69
N GLU A 268 -1.59 -36.20 -26.99
CA GLU A 268 -0.28 -36.45 -27.64
C GLU A 268 0.59 -35.19 -27.78
N PHE A 269 0.03 -34.00 -27.52
CA PHE A 269 0.74 -32.74 -27.62
C PHE A 269 0.95 -32.10 -26.26
N LYS A 270 2.06 -31.33 -26.15
CA LYS A 270 2.39 -30.57 -24.95
C LYS A 270 1.48 -29.36 -24.78
N ARG A 271 1.09 -29.11 -23.54
CA ARG A 271 0.30 -27.96 -23.11
C ARG A 271 1.04 -27.17 -22.06
N TYR A 272 0.96 -25.86 -22.18
CA TYR A 272 1.61 -24.90 -21.30
C TYR A 272 0.55 -24.04 -20.64
N PHE A 273 0.56 -24.09 -19.32
CA PHE A 273 -0.34 -23.34 -18.46
C PHE A 273 0.46 -22.23 -17.78
N PHE A 274 -0.06 -21.00 -17.83
CA PHE A 274 0.53 -19.83 -17.21
C PHE A 274 -0.43 -19.35 -16.12
N ASP A 275 -0.13 -19.69 -14.87
CA ASP A 275 -0.94 -19.31 -13.71
C ASP A 275 -0.45 -17.97 -13.14
N ILE A 276 -1.19 -16.91 -13.45
CA ILE A 276 -0.89 -15.54 -13.02
C ILE A 276 -1.81 -15.14 -11.85
N ALA A 277 -2.59 -16.08 -11.29
CA ALA A 277 -3.47 -15.86 -10.14
C ALA A 277 -2.79 -16.21 -8.81
N VAL A 278 -3.17 -15.49 -7.75
CA VAL A 278 -2.81 -15.80 -6.36
C VAL A 278 -4.01 -15.49 -5.46
N PRO A 279 -4.64 -16.49 -4.80
CA PRO A 279 -4.29 -17.93 -4.80
C PRO A 279 -4.31 -18.58 -6.20
N ARG A 280 -3.59 -19.69 -6.37
CA ARG A 280 -3.48 -20.36 -7.69
C ARG A 280 -4.83 -20.79 -8.22
N ASP A 281 -5.01 -20.57 -9.51
CA ASP A 281 -6.16 -21.07 -10.26
C ASP A 281 -5.97 -22.52 -10.70
N ILE A 282 -4.74 -23.03 -10.70
CA ILE A 282 -4.39 -24.32 -11.26
C ILE A 282 -3.97 -25.31 -10.16
N ALA A 283 -4.75 -26.39 -10.05
CA ALA A 283 -4.43 -27.60 -9.30
C ALA A 283 -4.39 -28.79 -10.27
N ILE A 284 -3.51 -28.68 -11.27
CA ILE A 284 -3.20 -29.73 -12.24
C ILE A 284 -1.79 -30.24 -11.93
N THR A 285 -1.59 -31.55 -12.03
CA THR A 285 -0.29 -32.20 -11.83
C THR A 285 0.54 -32.09 -13.11
N GLU A 286 1.78 -31.62 -13.00
CA GLU A 286 2.70 -31.60 -14.15
C GLU A 286 2.98 -33.02 -14.68
N SER A 287 3.13 -33.12 -15.99
CA SER A 287 3.48 -34.38 -16.68
C SER A 287 4.33 -34.08 -17.92
N GLU A 288 4.76 -35.10 -18.65
CA GLU A 288 5.53 -34.90 -19.89
C GLU A 288 4.83 -33.97 -20.90
N ASN A 289 3.50 -34.00 -20.92
CA ASN A 289 2.66 -33.21 -21.83
C ASN A 289 1.96 -32.02 -21.17
N ILE A 290 2.26 -31.72 -19.89
CA ILE A 290 1.68 -30.59 -19.16
C ILE A 290 2.77 -29.88 -18.38
N LYS A 291 3.05 -28.63 -18.76
CA LYS A 291 3.95 -27.75 -18.05
C LYS A 291 3.18 -26.56 -17.48
N ILE A 292 3.44 -26.22 -16.22
CA ILE A 292 2.82 -25.09 -15.53
C ILE A 292 3.92 -24.09 -15.19
N TYR A 293 3.63 -22.81 -15.46
CA TYR A 293 4.44 -21.68 -15.04
C TYR A 293 3.60 -20.83 -14.10
N ALA A 294 3.97 -20.77 -12.83
CA ALA A 294 3.38 -19.87 -11.85
C ALA A 294 4.07 -18.49 -11.89
N VAL A 295 3.49 -17.51 -11.19
CA VAL A 295 4.05 -16.15 -11.05
C VAL A 295 5.53 -16.16 -10.65
N ASP A 296 5.95 -17.07 -9.77
CA ASP A 296 7.32 -17.15 -9.27
C ASP A 296 8.31 -17.66 -10.34
N ASP A 297 7.90 -18.60 -11.19
CA ASP A 297 8.74 -19.10 -12.29
C ASP A 297 9.03 -18.02 -13.34
N LEU A 298 8.13 -17.04 -13.44
CA LEU A 298 8.27 -15.93 -14.37
C LEU A 298 9.24 -14.85 -13.87
N GLN A 299 9.59 -14.87 -12.58
CA GLN A 299 10.46 -13.88 -11.96
C GLN A 299 11.86 -13.83 -12.57
N GLU A 300 12.44 -14.99 -12.89
CA GLU A 300 13.79 -15.08 -13.47
C GLU A 300 13.89 -14.37 -14.84
N ILE A 301 12.78 -14.33 -15.58
CA ILE A 301 12.70 -13.69 -16.90
C ILE A 301 12.62 -12.17 -16.76
N VAL A 302 11.96 -11.67 -15.71
CA VAL A 302 11.92 -10.24 -15.39
C VAL A 302 13.33 -9.73 -15.08
N ASN A 303 14.08 -10.50 -14.28
CA ASN A 303 15.40 -10.10 -13.80
C ASN A 303 16.43 -9.86 -14.92
N LYS A 304 16.34 -10.58 -16.05
CA LYS A 304 17.24 -10.40 -17.20
C LYS A 304 17.06 -9.07 -17.94
N ASN A 305 15.91 -8.40 -17.79
CA ASN A 305 15.63 -7.09 -18.40
C ASN A 305 15.93 -5.89 -17.46
N LEU A 306 16.40 -6.13 -16.23
CA LEU A 306 16.58 -5.09 -15.21
C LEU A 306 17.84 -4.21 -15.40
N ALA A 307 18.86 -4.69 -16.13
CA ALA A 307 20.14 -3.96 -16.24
C ALA A 307 20.00 -2.55 -16.86
N LEU A 308 19.06 -2.35 -17.80
CA LEU A 308 18.76 -1.03 -18.38
C LEU A 308 17.98 -0.10 -17.44
N ARG A 309 17.48 -0.61 -16.31
CA ARG A 309 16.63 0.13 -15.35
C ARG A 309 17.30 0.42 -14.02
N GLU A 310 18.49 -0.12 -13.75
CA GLU A 310 19.20 0.14 -12.49
C GLU A 310 19.49 1.64 -12.29
N GLU A 311 19.89 2.35 -13.34
CA GLU A 311 20.13 3.80 -13.27
C GLU A 311 18.85 4.58 -12.95
N GLN A 312 17.74 4.25 -13.60
CA GLN A 312 16.45 4.89 -13.33
C GLN A 312 15.91 4.53 -11.93
N ALA A 313 16.14 3.30 -11.48
CA ALA A 313 15.80 2.87 -10.13
C ALA A 313 16.60 3.66 -9.08
N GLN A 314 17.88 3.93 -9.30
CA GLN A 314 18.69 4.78 -8.40
C GLN A 314 18.11 6.19 -8.27
N ILE A 315 17.75 6.83 -9.40
CA ILE A 315 17.10 8.15 -9.39
C ILE A 315 15.77 8.09 -8.62
N ALA A 316 14.98 7.04 -8.85
CA ALA A 316 13.70 6.83 -8.18
C ALA A 316 13.86 6.64 -6.66
N TYR A 317 14.81 5.83 -6.21
CA TYR A 317 15.12 5.68 -4.77
C TYR A 317 15.58 7.01 -4.15
N GLY A 318 16.32 7.84 -4.91
CA GLY A 318 16.64 9.20 -4.47
C GLY A 318 15.40 10.09 -4.27
N ILE A 319 14.37 9.96 -5.11
CA ILE A 319 13.08 10.65 -4.93
C ILE A 319 12.36 10.12 -3.69
N VAL A 320 12.34 8.80 -3.50
CA VAL A 320 11.72 8.15 -2.33
C VAL A 320 12.37 8.65 -1.05
N GLY A 321 13.70 8.61 -0.93
CA GLY A 321 14.43 9.08 0.25
C GLY A 321 14.13 10.53 0.61
N ARG A 322 14.08 11.44 -0.39
CA ARG A 322 13.71 12.85 -0.16
C ARG A 322 12.26 12.99 0.34
N ASN A 323 11.32 12.24 -0.23
CA ASN A 323 9.93 12.28 0.20
C ASN A 323 9.75 11.70 1.61
N THR A 324 10.48 10.63 1.96
CA THR A 324 10.50 10.08 3.32
C THR A 324 11.00 11.11 4.33
N ALA A 325 12.13 11.78 4.04
CA ALA A 325 12.65 12.84 4.89
C ALA A 325 11.65 14.00 5.07
N ALA A 326 11.01 14.43 3.97
CA ALA A 326 9.99 15.47 3.99
C ALA A 326 8.75 15.07 4.81
N PHE A 327 8.35 13.80 4.77
CA PHE A 327 7.24 13.28 5.58
C PHE A 327 7.55 13.38 7.08
N PHE A 328 8.74 12.92 7.51
CA PHE A 328 9.12 13.00 8.92
C PHE A 328 9.36 14.44 9.38
N GLN A 329 9.84 15.32 8.51
CA GLN A 329 9.91 16.75 8.80
C GLN A 329 8.51 17.32 9.09
N MET A 330 7.54 17.04 8.23
CA MET A 330 6.15 17.46 8.42
C MET A 330 5.56 16.92 9.74
N LEU A 331 5.84 15.67 10.11
CA LEU A 331 5.40 15.12 11.40
C LEU A 331 5.96 15.87 12.60
N ARG A 332 7.25 16.28 12.55
CA ARG A 332 7.86 17.07 13.63
C ARG A 332 7.22 18.45 13.73
N GLU A 333 6.95 19.10 12.60
CA GLU A 333 6.27 20.40 12.57
C GLU A 333 4.85 20.31 13.18
N LEU A 334 4.11 19.24 12.89
CA LEU A 334 2.81 18.98 13.50
C LEU A 334 2.90 18.76 15.01
N ALA A 335 3.91 18.02 15.49
CA ALA A 335 4.08 17.71 16.91
C ALA A 335 4.29 18.98 17.78
N VAL A 336 4.83 20.06 17.21
CA VAL A 336 5.07 21.31 17.94
C VAL A 336 3.84 22.23 17.99
N THR A 337 2.84 22.00 17.14
CA THR A 337 1.64 22.84 17.08
C THR A 337 0.84 22.85 18.39
N PRO A 338 0.54 21.70 19.03
CA PRO A 338 -0.13 21.66 20.34
C PRO A 338 0.68 22.35 21.44
N LEU A 339 2.01 22.22 21.43
CA LEU A 339 2.88 22.90 22.39
C LEU A 339 2.76 24.42 22.26
N ILE A 340 2.83 24.96 21.04
CA ILE A 340 2.64 26.40 20.77
C ILE A 340 1.25 26.86 21.23
N LYS A 341 0.20 26.08 20.94
CA LYS A 341 -1.17 26.39 21.36
C LYS A 341 -1.29 26.46 22.89
N GLY A 342 -0.73 25.47 23.59
CA GLY A 342 -0.76 25.42 25.05
C GLY A 342 -0.01 26.59 25.71
N ILE A 343 1.15 26.99 25.19
CA ILE A 343 1.88 28.18 25.69
C ILE A 343 1.03 29.45 25.53
N ARG A 344 0.36 29.61 24.38
CA ARG A 344 -0.49 30.78 24.11
C ARG A 344 -1.75 30.81 24.98
N GLU A 345 -2.37 29.66 25.21
CA GLU A 345 -3.52 29.53 26.13
C GLU A 345 -3.12 29.90 27.56
N GLN A 346 -2.00 29.38 28.07
CA GLN A 346 -1.51 29.73 29.41
C GLN A 346 -1.21 31.23 29.54
N ALA A 347 -0.61 31.85 28.51
CA ALA A 347 -0.37 33.29 28.52
C ALA A 347 -1.68 34.09 28.57
N LYS A 348 -2.69 33.68 27.81
CA LYS A 348 -4.03 34.28 27.80
C LYS A 348 -4.73 34.13 29.15
N GLU A 349 -4.67 32.96 29.77
CA GLU A 349 -5.21 32.72 31.10
C GLU A 349 -4.51 33.55 32.18
N CYS A 350 -3.18 33.66 32.10
CA CYS A 350 -2.41 34.49 33.03
C CYS A 350 -2.77 35.97 32.88
N ALA A 351 -2.87 36.45 31.63
CA ALA A 351 -3.30 37.81 31.32
C ALA A 351 -4.66 38.14 31.94
N GLY A 352 -5.66 37.28 31.72
CA GLY A 352 -7.00 37.47 32.28
C GLY A 352 -7.00 37.49 33.81
N ARG A 353 -6.23 36.61 34.45
CA ARG A 353 -6.12 36.53 35.91
C ARG A 353 -5.48 37.78 36.53
N GLU A 354 -4.40 38.29 35.92
CA GLU A 354 -3.73 39.49 36.41
C GLU A 354 -4.55 40.76 36.14
N LEU A 355 -5.25 40.84 35.01
CA LEU A 355 -6.18 41.93 34.73
C LEU A 355 -7.31 41.98 35.77
N ALA A 356 -7.94 40.84 36.07
CA ALA A 356 -8.98 40.76 37.09
C ALA A 356 -8.48 41.20 38.49
N LYS A 357 -7.24 40.85 38.85
CA LYS A 357 -6.60 41.34 40.07
C LYS A 357 -6.38 42.85 40.05
N ALA A 358 -5.93 43.40 38.93
CA ALA A 358 -5.68 44.83 38.77
C ALA A 358 -6.97 45.65 38.88
N LEU A 359 -8.06 45.17 38.28
CA LEU A 359 -9.40 45.75 38.39
C LEU A 359 -9.90 45.72 39.83
N LYS A 360 -9.82 44.57 40.51
CA LYS A 360 -10.24 44.42 41.91
C LYS A 360 -9.47 45.34 42.87
N LYS A 361 -8.19 45.60 42.59
CA LYS A 361 -7.34 46.50 43.39
C LYS A 361 -7.47 47.99 43.01
N GLY A 362 -8.24 48.32 41.97
CA GLY A 362 -8.44 49.69 41.51
C GLY A 362 -7.19 50.33 40.89
N TYR A 363 -6.30 49.53 40.27
CA TYR A 363 -5.12 50.05 39.58
C TYR A 363 -5.47 50.76 38.26
N LEU A 364 -6.62 50.43 37.67
CA LEU A 364 -7.12 50.99 36.42
C LEU A 364 -8.27 51.98 36.70
N LYS A 365 -7.97 53.13 37.33
CA LYS A 365 -9.00 54.11 37.75
C LYS A 365 -9.74 54.80 36.59
N HIS A 366 -9.13 54.85 35.40
CA HIS A 366 -9.63 55.59 34.24
C HIS A 366 -9.51 54.84 32.91
N SER A 367 -9.19 53.54 32.95
CA SER A 367 -9.04 52.73 31.74
C SER A 367 -10.24 51.82 31.55
N ASP A 368 -10.67 51.69 30.29
CA ASP A 368 -11.63 50.67 29.90
C ASP A 368 -10.98 49.28 30.06
N GLU A 369 -11.72 48.36 30.68
CA GLU A 369 -11.32 46.97 30.86
C GLU A 369 -11.01 46.29 29.51
N GLU A 370 -11.79 46.61 28.48
CA GLU A 370 -11.59 46.12 27.11
C GLU A 370 -10.28 46.62 26.50
N GLU A 371 -9.93 47.90 26.72
CA GLU A 371 -8.67 48.47 26.24
C GLU A 371 -7.45 47.88 26.95
N ALA A 372 -7.55 47.70 28.27
CA ALA A 372 -6.50 47.05 29.07
C ALA A 372 -6.30 45.59 28.63
N TYR A 373 -7.39 44.85 28.38
CA TYR A 373 -7.32 43.49 27.85
C TYR A 373 -6.65 43.45 26.47
N ARG A 374 -7.06 44.32 25.54
CA ARG A 374 -6.47 44.43 24.20
C ARG A 374 -4.97 44.73 24.26
N PHE A 375 -4.55 45.66 25.12
CA PHE A 375 -3.13 46.00 25.27
C PHE A 375 -2.32 44.80 25.78
N ILE A 376 -2.77 44.15 26.86
CA ILE A 376 -2.09 42.96 27.40
C ILE A 376 -2.00 41.85 26.36
N HIS A 377 -3.09 41.60 25.63
CA HIS A 377 -3.11 40.60 24.56
C HIS A 377 -2.13 40.96 23.42
N GLN A 378 -2.02 42.23 23.03
CA GLN A 378 -1.02 42.69 22.05
C GLN A 378 0.41 42.51 22.54
N VAL A 379 0.70 42.81 23.81
CA VAL A 379 2.02 42.59 24.41
C VAL A 379 2.39 41.10 24.39
N PHE A 380 1.50 40.21 24.81
CA PHE A 380 1.76 38.77 24.76
C PHE A 380 1.89 38.25 23.33
N LYS A 381 1.08 38.75 22.38
CA LYS A 381 1.20 38.40 20.97
C LYS A 381 2.58 38.79 20.41
N ALA A 382 3.06 39.99 20.74
CA ALA A 382 4.39 40.46 20.33
C ALA A 382 5.52 39.65 20.99
N PHE A 383 5.43 39.41 22.31
CA PHE A 383 6.42 38.64 23.06
C PHE A 383 6.52 37.19 22.59
N LEU A 384 5.39 36.53 22.33
CA LEU A 384 5.34 35.13 21.91
C LEU A 384 5.60 34.93 20.41
N HIS A 385 5.72 36.00 19.62
CA HIS A 385 5.96 35.90 18.18
C HIS A 385 7.29 35.20 17.87
N SER A 386 8.42 35.72 18.37
CA SER A 386 9.75 35.13 18.14
C SER A 386 9.89 33.72 18.73
N PRO A 387 9.45 33.43 19.98
CA PRO A 387 9.41 32.06 20.50
C PRO A 387 8.58 31.10 19.64
N THR A 388 7.45 31.54 19.10
CA THR A 388 6.62 30.72 18.20
C THR A 388 7.39 30.36 16.92
N ILE A 389 8.07 31.33 16.31
CA ILE A 389 8.87 31.11 15.09
C ILE A 389 10.05 30.17 15.39
N ASN A 390 10.76 30.43 16.49
CA ASN A 390 11.91 29.62 16.89
C ASN A 390 11.49 28.17 17.20
N LEU A 391 10.36 27.94 17.85
CA LEU A 391 9.82 26.61 18.10
C LEU A 391 9.52 25.85 16.80
N LYS A 392 8.92 26.50 15.79
CA LYS A 392 8.68 25.88 14.48
C LYS A 392 9.98 25.57 13.75
N SER A 393 10.95 26.48 13.81
CA SER A 393 12.28 26.27 13.22
C SER A 393 13.02 25.11 13.89
N LEU A 394 12.99 25.04 15.22
CA LEU A 394 13.56 23.93 15.99
C LEU A 394 12.90 22.60 15.63
N ALA A 395 11.58 22.55 15.45
CA ALA A 395 10.87 21.35 14.99
C ALA A 395 11.41 20.80 13.67
N SER A 396 11.90 21.68 12.80
CA SER A 396 12.40 21.32 11.47
C SER A 396 13.82 20.73 11.53
N ALA A 397 14.60 21.06 12.56
CA ALA A 397 15.97 20.59 12.74
C ALA A 397 16.04 19.11 13.20
N GLU A 398 17.00 18.36 12.68
CA GLU A 398 17.29 17.00 13.16
C GLU A 398 17.78 17.06 14.62
N GLN A 399 17.28 16.15 15.48
CA GLN A 399 17.59 16.03 16.92
C GLN A 399 16.99 17.08 17.88
N SER A 400 15.93 17.79 17.49
CA SER A 400 15.27 18.79 18.36
C SER A 400 14.30 18.21 19.41
N GLU A 401 14.05 16.90 19.39
CA GLU A 401 13.02 16.27 20.23
C GLU A 401 13.28 16.44 21.74
N ALA A 402 14.54 16.32 22.16
CA ALA A 402 14.95 16.56 23.55
C ALA A 402 14.72 18.03 23.98
N GLN A 403 14.99 18.98 23.08
CA GLN A 403 14.80 20.41 23.34
C GLN A 403 13.31 20.76 23.40
N LEU A 404 12.49 20.21 22.51
CA LEU A 404 11.04 20.39 22.52
C LEU A 404 10.41 19.83 23.80
N LYS A 405 10.86 18.65 24.25
CA LYS A 405 10.43 18.04 25.51
C LYS A 405 10.82 18.92 26.71
N ALA A 406 12.04 19.44 26.72
CA ALA A 406 12.49 20.36 27.77
C ALA A 406 11.64 21.65 27.81
N ILE A 407 11.31 22.23 26.64
CA ILE A 407 10.44 23.41 26.57
C ILE A 407 9.02 23.08 27.06
N GLY A 408 8.47 21.93 26.66
CA GLY A 408 7.17 21.45 27.17
C GLY A 408 7.14 21.32 28.69
N GLN A 409 8.23 20.83 29.29
CA GLN A 409 8.38 20.75 30.75
C GLN A 409 8.51 22.14 31.41
N ILE A 410 9.29 23.06 30.82
CA ILE A 410 9.48 24.42 31.34
C ILE A 410 8.14 25.17 31.42
N PHE A 411 7.31 25.06 30.38
CA PHE A 411 6.00 25.72 30.35
C PHE A 411 4.89 24.85 30.94
N ASN A 412 5.20 23.65 31.43
CA ASN A 412 4.22 22.71 31.99
C ASN A 412 2.98 22.54 31.09
N VAL A 413 3.19 22.55 29.78
CA VAL A 413 2.12 22.32 28.81
C VAL A 413 1.88 20.82 28.80
N LYS A 414 0.84 20.36 29.49
CA LYS A 414 0.39 18.97 29.34
C LYS A 414 0.11 18.74 27.86
N GLU A 415 0.70 17.70 27.27
CA GLU A 415 0.27 17.18 25.98
C GLU A 415 -1.21 16.81 26.11
N LYS A 416 -2.12 17.73 25.74
CA LYS A 416 -3.49 17.34 25.43
C LYS A 416 -3.36 16.45 24.20
N SER A 417 -3.55 15.16 24.41
CA SER A 417 -3.53 14.15 23.35
C SER A 417 -4.39 14.64 22.18
N THR A 418 -3.84 14.56 20.97
CA THR A 418 -4.40 14.93 19.65
C THR A 418 -5.69 14.17 19.26
N GLN A 419 -6.49 13.71 20.22
CA GLN A 419 -7.79 13.07 19.96
C GLN A 419 -8.90 14.09 19.66
N ASP A 420 -8.77 15.35 20.07
CA ASP A 420 -9.88 16.32 20.02
C ASP A 420 -9.88 17.29 18.81
N GLU A 421 -8.90 17.25 17.90
CA GLU A 421 -8.83 18.21 16.76
C GLU A 421 -9.19 17.60 15.38
N ASN A 422 -9.65 16.36 15.30
CA ASN A 422 -9.80 15.63 14.02
C ASN A 422 -11.18 15.75 13.31
N ASN A 423 -12.06 16.68 13.68
CA ASN A 423 -13.40 16.80 13.08
C ASN A 423 -13.62 17.95 12.08
N GLU A 424 -12.60 18.73 11.70
CA GLU A 424 -12.76 19.87 10.77
C GLU A 424 -11.89 19.78 9.51
N PHE A 425 -12.01 18.69 8.75
CA PHE A 425 -11.63 18.69 7.33
C PHE A 425 -12.72 18.01 6.52
N GLU A 426 -13.91 18.63 6.53
CA GLU A 426 -14.87 18.49 5.46
C GLU A 426 -14.33 19.19 4.21
N TRP A 427 -14.33 18.47 3.10
CA TRP A 427 -13.91 18.97 1.81
C TRP A 427 -14.99 19.87 1.23
N GLU A 428 -14.84 21.17 1.36
CA GLU A 428 -15.40 22.14 0.41
C GLU A 428 -14.27 22.64 -0.50
N ASN A 429 -14.20 22.09 -1.71
CA ASN A 429 -14.32 22.84 -2.97
C ASN A 429 -13.85 22.00 -4.18
N GLU A 430 -14.81 21.82 -5.09
CA GLU A 430 -14.77 21.46 -6.53
C GLU A 430 -14.15 20.13 -6.98
#